data_AF-A0A8T3ZY10-F1
#
_entry.id   AF-A0A8T3ZY10-F1
#
_cell.length_a   1.000
_cell.length_b   1.000
_cell.length_c   1.000
_cell.angle_alpha   90.00
_cell.angle_beta   90.00
_cell.angle_gamma   90.00
#
_symmetry.space_group_name_H-M   'P 1'
#
loop_
_entity.id
_entity.type
_entity.pdbx_description
1 polymer ?
#
loop_
_entity_poly.entity_id
_entity_poly.type
_entity_poly.pdbx_seq_one_letter_code
_entity_poly.pdbx_strand_id
1 'polypeptide(L)'
;RHDTILYAKQSYTPAGIGLPPAVVGYVEPLPEFYNRLLSLTKMTNKGLSEMDVLDDASKTRLTNLENILDRLVKISEKELQNQELEQNDYDFIKNFGEQLTGVIQDVEEKAKKSTIVADVHTDQNSRKVLEEGTGYVKLIAVAYKVPDGRILIGAGPVFSYYEFKQPINDRLTDEKWRQLLDSKPPKQPEWVSNFASG
;
A
#
# COMPACT_ATOMS: atom_id res chain seq x y z
N ARG A 1 -15.51 -17.98 -48.51
CA ARG A 1 -16.17 -18.72 -47.41
C ARG A 1 -16.60 -17.69 -46.38
N HIS A 2 -17.83 -17.20 -46.48
CA HIS A 2 -18.44 -16.17 -45.65
C HIS A 2 -19.84 -16.70 -45.28
N ASP A 3 -19.99 -17.50 -44.21
CA ASP A 3 -21.30 -18.12 -43.90
C ASP A 3 -21.53 -18.45 -42.42
N THR A 4 -21.06 -17.62 -41.47
CA THR A 4 -21.41 -17.86 -40.04
C THR A 4 -21.38 -16.61 -39.14
N ILE A 5 -21.82 -15.45 -39.64
CA ILE A 5 -21.93 -14.22 -38.82
C ILE A 5 -23.38 -13.74 -38.63
N LEU A 6 -24.35 -14.27 -39.38
CA LEU A 6 -25.70 -13.69 -39.46
C LEU A 6 -26.76 -14.27 -38.50
N TYR A 7 -26.38 -15.01 -37.45
CA TYR A 7 -27.36 -15.57 -36.49
C TYR A 7 -27.01 -15.37 -35.00
N ALA A 8 -26.19 -14.37 -34.66
CA ALA A 8 -26.23 -13.85 -33.29
C ALA A 8 -27.44 -12.90 -33.18
N LYS A 9 -28.39 -13.20 -32.30
CA LYS A 9 -29.46 -12.27 -31.94
C LYS A 9 -28.84 -10.90 -31.62
N GLN A 10 -29.31 -9.87 -32.29
CA GLN A 10 -28.89 -8.49 -32.07
C GLN A 10 -29.07 -8.16 -30.57
N SER A 11 -28.01 -7.68 -29.90
CA SER A 11 -28.08 -7.36 -28.47
C SER A 11 -29.09 -6.24 -28.27
N TYR A 12 -30.14 -6.51 -27.50
CA TYR A 12 -31.10 -5.50 -27.06
C TYR A 12 -30.75 -5.11 -25.62
N THR A 13 -30.59 -3.81 -25.36
CA THR A 13 -30.54 -3.28 -23.99
C THR A 13 -31.97 -2.87 -23.62
N PRO A 14 -32.61 -3.52 -22.62
CA PRO A 14 -33.88 -3.02 -22.09
C PRO A 14 -33.67 -1.59 -21.55
N ALA A 15 -34.63 -0.70 -21.79
CA ALA A 15 -34.64 0.61 -21.15
C ALA A 15 -34.91 0.44 -19.65
N GLY A 16 -33.84 0.22 -18.90
CA GLY A 16 -33.76 0.16 -17.46
C GLY A 16 -32.31 0.48 -17.13
N ILE A 17 -32.11 1.54 -16.36
CA ILE A 17 -30.78 2.01 -15.95
C ILE A 17 -30.19 0.89 -15.10
N GLY A 18 -29.44 -0.02 -15.73
CA GLY A 18 -28.55 -0.90 -15.01
C GLY A 18 -27.49 0.00 -14.40
N LEU A 19 -27.74 0.44 -13.17
CA LEU A 19 -26.70 1.09 -12.37
C LEU A 19 -25.48 0.18 -12.49
N PRO A 20 -24.31 0.71 -12.90
CA PRO A 20 -23.10 -0.09 -12.89
C PRO A 20 -22.99 -0.72 -11.50
N PRO A 21 -22.65 -2.02 -11.42
CA PRO A 21 -22.53 -2.69 -10.13
C PRO A 21 -21.62 -1.84 -9.23
N ALA A 22 -22.02 -1.66 -7.96
CA ALA A 22 -21.29 -0.83 -7.03
C ALA A 22 -19.81 -1.23 -7.03
N VAL A 23 -18.92 -0.24 -7.17
CA VAL A 23 -17.49 -0.46 -7.05
C VAL A 23 -17.23 -0.81 -5.59
N VAL A 24 -16.94 -2.09 -5.34
CA VAL A 24 -16.59 -2.60 -4.03
C VAL A 24 -15.09 -2.48 -3.81
N GLY A 25 -14.70 -2.20 -2.57
CA GLY A 25 -13.31 -2.18 -2.13
C GLY A 25 -12.91 -3.52 -1.53
N TYR A 26 -11.61 -3.70 -1.28
CA TYR A 26 -11.05 -4.89 -0.66
C TYR A 26 -9.95 -4.50 0.32
N VAL A 27 -9.89 -5.19 1.46
CA VAL A 27 -8.76 -5.12 2.39
C VAL A 27 -8.17 -6.51 2.52
N GLU A 28 -6.85 -6.62 2.36
CA GLU A 28 -6.16 -7.90 2.46
C GLU A 28 -6.46 -8.58 3.83
N PRO A 29 -6.83 -9.88 3.87
CA PRO A 29 -7.24 -10.60 5.07
C PRO A 29 -6.05 -11.01 5.95
N LEU A 30 -5.24 -10.02 6.35
CA LEU A 30 -4.11 -10.13 7.29
C LEU A 30 -4.42 -9.45 8.65
N PRO A 31 -5.39 -9.95 9.44
CA PRO A 31 -5.79 -9.28 10.69
C PRO A 31 -4.66 -9.22 11.72
N GLU A 32 -3.79 -10.23 11.77
CA GLU A 32 -2.63 -10.24 12.66
C GLU A 32 -1.65 -9.09 12.35
N PHE A 33 -1.43 -8.79 11.07
CA PHE A 33 -0.56 -7.70 10.64
C PHE A 33 -1.10 -6.35 11.13
N TYR A 34 -2.37 -6.06 10.85
CA TYR A 34 -3.00 -4.82 11.28
C TYR A 34 -3.07 -4.70 12.80
N ASN A 35 -3.33 -5.80 13.52
CA ASN A 35 -3.41 -5.78 14.98
C ASN A 35 -2.04 -5.54 15.63
N ARG A 36 -0.96 -6.09 15.07
CA ARG A 36 0.41 -5.79 15.52
C ARG A 36 0.76 -4.31 15.31
N LEU A 37 0.39 -3.74 14.16
CA LEU A 37 0.56 -2.31 13.89
C LEU A 37 -0.27 -1.44 14.84
N LEU A 38 -1.51 -1.82 15.11
CA LEU A 38 -2.39 -1.12 16.06
C LEU A 38 -1.78 -1.12 17.46
N SER A 39 -1.28 -2.27 17.89
CA SER A 39 -0.64 -2.43 19.20
C SER A 39 0.61 -1.57 19.31
N LEU A 40 1.47 -1.59 18.29
CA LEU A 40 2.67 -0.75 18.23
C LEU A 40 2.30 0.74 18.31
N THR A 41 1.31 1.18 17.53
CA THR A 41 0.87 2.58 17.50
C THR A 41 0.34 3.02 18.88
N LYS A 42 -0.49 2.20 19.52
CA LYS A 42 -1.00 2.44 20.88
C LYS A 42 0.13 2.54 21.90
N MET A 43 1.10 1.62 21.82
CA MET A 43 2.27 1.63 22.72
C MET A 43 3.12 2.88 22.52
N THR A 44 3.34 3.31 21.27
CA THR A 44 4.06 4.55 20.95
C THR A 44 3.32 5.78 21.49
N ASN A 45 2.02 5.89 21.24
CA ASN A 45 1.21 7.01 21.70
C ASN A 45 1.20 7.10 23.24
N LYS A 46 0.99 5.97 23.91
CA LYS A 46 1.03 5.89 25.38
C LYS A 46 2.40 6.25 25.92
N GLY A 47 3.46 5.59 25.44
CA GLY A 47 4.82 5.78 25.97
C GLY A 47 5.33 7.20 25.79
N LEU A 48 5.14 7.79 24.61
CA LEU A 48 5.57 9.17 24.36
C LEU A 48 4.67 10.20 25.08
N SER A 49 3.40 9.90 25.31
CA SER A 49 2.53 10.73 26.16
C SER A 49 2.97 10.71 27.62
N GLU A 50 3.35 9.55 28.15
CA GLU A 50 3.86 9.40 29.53
C GLU A 50 5.20 10.13 29.75
N MET A 51 5.99 10.27 28.68
CA MET A 51 7.25 11.04 28.69
C MET A 51 7.04 12.55 28.52
N ASP A 52 5.81 13.02 28.31
CA ASP A 52 5.47 14.43 28.07
C ASP A 52 6.20 15.05 26.87
N VAL A 53 6.45 14.24 25.82
CA VAL A 53 7.17 14.67 24.60
C VAL A 53 6.27 14.82 23.37
N LEU A 54 4.97 14.48 23.48
CA LEU A 54 4.01 14.66 22.39
C LEU A 54 3.23 15.95 22.55
N ASP A 55 3.25 16.77 21.49
CA ASP A 55 2.25 17.82 21.32
C ASP A 55 0.87 17.24 20.94
N ASP A 56 -0.17 18.06 21.10
CA ASP A 56 -1.56 17.67 20.82
C ASP A 56 -1.78 17.25 19.36
N ALA A 57 -1.06 17.87 18.43
CA ALA A 57 -1.13 17.54 17.01
C ALA A 57 -0.62 16.11 16.74
N SER A 58 0.53 15.76 17.30
CA SER A 58 1.15 14.43 17.19
C SER A 58 0.29 13.36 17.85
N LYS A 59 -0.28 13.66 19.02
CA LYS A 59 -1.22 12.78 19.71
C LYS A 59 -2.49 12.53 18.89
N THR A 60 -3.01 13.57 18.25
CA THR A 60 -4.16 13.47 17.35
C THR A 60 -3.85 12.60 16.12
N ARG A 61 -2.68 12.79 15.49
CA ARG A 61 -2.26 11.97 14.34
C ARG A 61 -2.11 10.49 14.70
N LEU A 62 -1.51 10.18 15.87
CA LEU A 62 -1.42 8.81 16.37
C LEU A 62 -2.79 8.20 16.66
N THR A 63 -3.69 8.96 17.29
CA THR A 63 -5.07 8.51 17.55
C THR A 63 -5.84 8.24 16.25
N ASN A 64 -5.66 9.08 15.22
CA ASN A 64 -6.25 8.84 13.90
C ASN A 64 -5.71 7.54 13.27
N LEU A 65 -4.41 7.30 13.37
CA LEU A 65 -3.80 6.06 12.89
C LEU A 65 -4.32 4.82 13.66
N GLU A 66 -4.49 4.91 14.98
CA GLU A 66 -5.11 3.84 15.77
C GLU A 66 -6.52 3.52 15.28
N ASN A 67 -7.35 4.53 15.01
CA ASN A 67 -8.71 4.36 14.52
C ASN A 67 -8.75 3.69 13.13
N ILE A 68 -7.85 4.09 12.22
CA ILE A 68 -7.71 3.48 10.89
C ILE A 68 -7.32 2.01 11.03
N LEU A 69 -6.30 1.71 11.84
CA LEU A 69 -5.81 0.34 12.03
C LEU A 69 -6.86 -0.56 12.68
N ASP A 70 -7.63 -0.05 13.65
CA ASP A 70 -8.76 -0.77 14.25
C ASP A 70 -9.85 -1.12 13.22
N ARG A 71 -10.17 -0.19 12.31
CA ARG A 71 -11.10 -0.47 11.19
C ARG A 71 -10.54 -1.50 10.24
N LEU A 72 -9.25 -1.42 9.90
CA LEU A 72 -8.60 -2.41 9.03
C LEU A 72 -8.59 -3.81 9.65
N VAL A 73 -8.33 -3.95 10.97
CA VAL A 73 -8.44 -5.24 11.67
C VAL A 73 -9.84 -5.84 11.47
N LYS A 74 -10.90 -5.06 11.77
CA LYS A 74 -12.29 -5.53 11.69
C LYS A 74 -12.70 -5.93 10.28
N ILE A 75 -12.32 -5.14 9.27
CA ILE A 75 -12.62 -5.45 7.87
C ILE A 75 -11.84 -6.70 7.45
N SER A 76 -10.56 -6.79 7.81
CA SER A 76 -9.69 -7.92 7.48
C SER A 76 -10.18 -9.24 8.10
N GLU A 77 -10.75 -9.21 9.31
CA GLU A 77 -11.42 -10.37 9.93
C GLU A 77 -12.68 -10.80 9.16
N LYS A 78 -13.51 -9.85 8.72
CA LYS A 78 -14.70 -10.14 7.89
C LYS A 78 -14.31 -10.75 6.54
N GLU A 79 -13.31 -10.18 5.88
CA GLU A 79 -12.76 -10.67 4.61
C GLU A 79 -12.21 -12.11 4.76
N LEU A 80 -11.46 -12.38 5.83
CA LEU A 80 -10.94 -13.72 6.13
C LEU A 80 -12.05 -14.76 6.35
N GLN A 81 -13.18 -14.33 6.93
CA GLN A 81 -14.37 -15.16 7.16
C GLN A 81 -15.28 -15.23 5.93
N ASN A 82 -14.90 -14.62 4.81
CA ASN A 82 -15.71 -14.50 3.59
C ASN A 82 -17.11 -13.92 3.88
N GLN A 83 -17.19 -12.99 4.83
CA GLN A 83 -18.41 -12.27 5.17
C GLN A 83 -18.56 -11.04 4.28
N GLU A 84 -19.80 -10.70 3.95
CA GLU A 84 -20.09 -9.48 3.21
C GLU A 84 -19.85 -8.24 4.08
N LEU A 85 -19.12 -7.28 3.52
CA LEU A 85 -18.87 -6.00 4.16
C LEU A 85 -20.14 -5.14 4.18
N GLU A 86 -20.26 -4.30 5.20
CA GLU A 86 -21.39 -3.36 5.32
C GLU A 86 -21.12 -2.07 4.55
N GLN A 87 -22.16 -1.26 4.28
CA GLN A 87 -22.00 0.02 3.57
C GLN A 87 -20.96 0.94 4.22
N ASN A 88 -20.91 0.98 5.55
CA ASN A 88 -19.93 1.77 6.31
C ASN A 88 -18.48 1.28 6.10
N ASP A 89 -18.29 -0.02 5.84
CA ASP A 89 -16.98 -0.59 5.54
C ASP A 89 -16.54 -0.20 4.12
N TYR A 90 -17.45 -0.26 3.15
CA TYR A 90 -17.18 0.21 1.79
C TYR A 90 -16.93 1.72 1.74
N ASP A 91 -17.68 2.52 2.48
CA ASP A 91 -17.46 3.97 2.56
C ASP A 91 -16.11 4.30 3.21
N PHE A 92 -15.68 3.52 4.21
CA PHE A 92 -14.34 3.64 4.78
C PHE A 92 -13.25 3.33 3.74
N ILE A 93 -13.37 2.23 3.00
CA ILE A 93 -12.37 1.85 1.98
C ILE A 93 -12.33 2.90 0.86
N LYS A 94 -13.50 3.36 0.39
CA LYS A 94 -13.61 4.37 -0.67
C LYS A 94 -12.94 5.69 -0.27
N ASN A 95 -13.10 6.11 0.99
CA ASN A 95 -12.56 7.37 1.50
C ASN A 95 -11.22 7.18 2.23
N PHE A 96 -10.54 6.03 2.09
CA PHE A 96 -9.34 5.70 2.85
C PHE A 96 -8.22 6.75 2.70
N GLY A 97 -8.03 7.31 1.50
CA GLY A 97 -7.06 8.38 1.26
C GLY A 97 -7.34 9.66 2.05
N GLU A 98 -8.62 10.01 2.21
CA GLU A 98 -9.03 11.15 3.04
C GLU A 98 -8.81 10.85 4.53
N GLN A 99 -9.10 9.62 4.97
CA GLN A 99 -8.82 9.19 6.35
C GLN A 99 -7.32 9.32 6.67
N LEU A 100 -6.46 8.92 5.73
CA LEU A 100 -5.01 8.99 5.91
C LEU A 100 -4.48 10.44 5.95
N THR A 101 -5.18 11.39 5.32
CA THR A 101 -4.77 12.80 5.31
C THR A 101 -4.64 13.36 6.73
N GLY A 102 -5.57 13.00 7.64
CA GLY A 102 -5.51 13.39 9.05
C GLY A 102 -4.36 12.76 9.86
N VAL A 103 -3.65 11.77 9.29
CA VAL A 103 -2.44 11.17 9.89
C VAL A 103 -1.18 11.88 9.43
N ILE A 104 -1.17 12.47 8.23
CA ILE A 104 0.03 13.05 7.60
C ILE A 104 -0.01 14.57 7.40
N GLN A 105 -1.09 15.24 7.81
CA GLN A 105 -1.35 16.65 7.51
C GLN A 105 -0.17 17.58 7.84
N ASP A 106 0.42 17.45 9.02
CA ASP A 106 1.51 18.32 9.49
C ASP A 106 2.90 17.71 9.32
N VAL A 107 3.01 16.62 8.55
CA VAL A 107 4.30 16.01 8.24
C VAL A 107 4.98 16.85 7.15
N GLU A 108 6.28 17.12 7.32
CA GLU A 108 7.05 17.86 6.33
C GLU A 108 7.01 17.17 4.96
N GLU A 109 6.91 17.95 3.88
CA GLU A 109 6.87 17.40 2.50
C GLU A 109 8.10 16.54 2.17
N LYS A 110 9.26 16.84 2.76
CA LYS A 110 10.45 16.00 2.62
C LYS A 110 10.22 14.60 3.19
N ALA A 111 9.57 14.49 4.34
CA ALA A 111 9.27 13.24 5.02
C ALA A 111 8.12 12.45 4.36
N LYS A 112 7.32 13.09 3.49
CA LYS A 112 6.30 12.42 2.67
C LYS A 112 6.86 11.75 1.42
N LYS A 113 8.13 11.99 1.06
CA LYS A 113 8.73 11.39 -0.14
C LYS A 113 8.88 9.88 0.06
N SER A 114 8.35 9.12 -0.90
CA SER A 114 8.44 7.66 -0.89
C SER A 114 9.76 7.11 -1.45
N THR A 115 10.64 7.96 -1.99
CA THR A 115 11.95 7.56 -2.52
C THR A 115 13.02 7.70 -1.43
N ILE A 116 13.16 6.66 -0.62
CA ILE A 116 14.06 6.60 0.52
C ILE A 116 15.04 5.43 0.39
N VAL A 117 16.20 5.54 1.05
CA VAL A 117 17.22 4.49 1.12
C VAL A 117 17.71 4.34 2.55
N ALA A 118 18.01 3.11 2.95
CA ALA A 118 18.57 2.80 4.25
C ALA A 118 19.73 1.80 4.11
N ASP A 119 20.79 2.03 4.90
CA ASP A 119 21.80 1.00 5.16
C ASP A 119 21.23 0.04 6.21
N VAL A 120 21.16 -1.24 5.84
CA VAL A 120 20.65 -2.32 6.70
C VAL A 120 21.75 -3.22 7.24
N HIS A 121 22.95 -3.22 6.62
CA HIS A 121 24.06 -4.06 7.05
C HIS A 121 25.42 -3.58 6.54
N THR A 122 26.46 -3.69 7.38
CA THR A 122 27.84 -3.38 7.01
C THR A 122 28.74 -4.61 7.12
N ASP A 123 29.34 -5.02 6.00
CA ASP A 123 30.37 -6.07 5.96
C ASP A 123 31.77 -5.43 5.92
N GLN A 124 32.46 -5.49 7.06
CA GLN A 124 33.82 -4.97 7.22
C GLN A 124 34.87 -5.75 6.41
N ASN A 125 34.64 -7.04 6.13
CA ASN A 125 35.61 -7.88 5.41
C ASN A 125 35.67 -7.51 3.93
N SER A 126 34.50 -7.33 3.29
CA SER A 126 34.42 -6.90 1.90
C SER A 126 34.42 -5.38 1.71
N ARG A 127 34.41 -4.60 2.82
CA ARG A 127 34.28 -3.14 2.85
C ARG A 127 33.05 -2.63 2.09
N LYS A 128 31.93 -3.34 2.22
CA LYS A 128 30.66 -3.02 1.56
C LYS A 128 29.53 -2.85 2.56
N VAL A 129 28.52 -2.10 2.15
CA VAL A 129 27.23 -1.98 2.83
C VAL A 129 26.14 -2.61 1.98
N LEU A 130 25.12 -3.17 2.63
CA LEU A 130 23.87 -3.56 2.02
C LEU A 130 22.88 -2.42 2.24
N GLU A 131 22.34 -1.90 1.15
CA GLU A 131 21.35 -0.85 1.18
C GLU A 131 20.06 -1.34 0.55
N GLU A 132 18.95 -0.96 1.18
CA GLU A 132 17.60 -1.20 0.70
C GLU A 132 16.91 0.13 0.44
N GLY A 133 16.16 0.22 -0.65
CA GLY A 133 15.52 1.46 -1.04
C GLY A 133 14.21 1.27 -1.78
N THR A 134 13.34 2.25 -1.63
CA THR A 134 12.12 2.38 -2.40
C THR A 134 12.34 3.36 -3.55
N GLY A 135 11.89 2.99 -4.75
CA GLY A 135 11.94 3.86 -5.92
C GLY A 135 10.61 4.52 -6.22
N TYR A 136 10.44 4.93 -7.48
CA TYR A 136 9.18 5.50 -7.96
C TYR A 136 8.02 4.50 -7.88
N VAL A 137 6.82 5.02 -7.65
CA VAL A 137 5.60 4.21 -7.59
C VAL A 137 5.34 3.54 -8.94
N LYS A 138 5.03 2.25 -8.90
CA LYS A 138 4.52 1.47 -10.03
C LYS A 138 3.01 1.29 -9.87
N LEU A 139 2.36 0.82 -10.94
CA LEU A 139 0.97 0.37 -10.87
C LEU A 139 0.95 -1.12 -10.53
N ILE A 140 0.21 -1.50 -9.49
CA ILE A 140 -0.16 -2.89 -9.24
C ILE A 140 -1.58 -3.13 -9.73
N ALA A 141 -1.82 -4.32 -10.28
CA ALA A 141 -3.16 -4.84 -10.54
C ALA A 141 -3.34 -6.13 -9.71
N VAL A 142 -4.36 -6.17 -8.88
CA VAL A 142 -4.67 -7.29 -7.98
C VAL A 142 -6.03 -7.84 -8.32
N ALA A 143 -6.08 -9.13 -8.64
CA ALA A 143 -7.34 -9.86 -8.77
C ALA A 143 -7.76 -10.38 -7.39
N TYR A 144 -8.96 -10.04 -6.95
CA TYR A 144 -9.52 -10.50 -5.68
C TYR A 144 -10.95 -11.00 -5.88
N LYS A 145 -11.38 -11.89 -4.98
CA LYS A 145 -12.70 -12.54 -5.03
C LYS A 145 -13.61 -11.89 -3.99
N VAL A 146 -14.84 -11.57 -4.39
CA VAL A 146 -15.87 -11.07 -3.47
C VAL A 146 -16.77 -12.22 -2.98
N PRO A 147 -17.51 -12.06 -1.87
CA PRO A 147 -18.29 -13.15 -1.26
C PRO A 147 -19.29 -13.84 -2.21
N ASP A 148 -19.84 -13.11 -3.18
CA ASP A 148 -20.77 -13.65 -4.20
C ASP A 148 -20.10 -14.47 -5.31
N GLY A 149 -18.77 -14.61 -5.27
CA GLY A 149 -18.00 -15.45 -6.18
C GLY A 149 -17.39 -14.72 -7.37
N ARG A 150 -17.75 -13.45 -7.64
CA ARG A 150 -17.13 -12.66 -8.70
C ARG A 150 -15.64 -12.41 -8.41
N ILE A 151 -14.85 -12.30 -9.48
CA ILE A 151 -13.46 -11.86 -9.43
C ILE A 151 -13.40 -10.44 -9.99
N LEU A 152 -12.84 -9.52 -9.21
CA LEU A 152 -12.64 -8.13 -9.59
C LEU A 152 -11.14 -7.83 -9.67
N ILE A 153 -10.79 -6.78 -10.40
CA ILE A 153 -9.41 -6.29 -10.48
C ILE A 153 -9.37 -4.90 -9.84
N GLY A 154 -8.59 -4.76 -8.78
CA GLY A 154 -8.19 -3.48 -8.21
C GLY A 154 -6.87 -3.02 -8.83
N ALA A 155 -6.75 -1.73 -9.11
CA ALA A 155 -5.50 -1.15 -9.60
C ALA A 155 -5.12 0.06 -8.74
N GLY A 156 -3.85 0.17 -8.37
CA GLY A 156 -3.38 1.23 -7.48
C GLY A 156 -1.86 1.38 -7.46
N PRO A 157 -1.35 2.40 -6.75
CA PRO A 157 0.08 2.62 -6.61
C PRO A 157 0.71 1.55 -5.71
N VAL A 158 1.90 1.08 -6.08
CA VAL A 158 2.76 0.21 -5.25
C VAL A 158 4.20 0.74 -5.29
N PHE A 159 4.96 0.59 -4.21
CA PHE A 159 6.37 0.98 -4.23
C PHE A 159 7.20 0.00 -5.06
N SER A 160 8.18 0.53 -5.78
CA SER A 160 9.26 -0.28 -6.33
C SER A 160 10.32 -0.53 -5.25
N TYR A 161 10.94 -1.71 -5.25
CA TYR A 161 11.93 -2.12 -4.25
C TYR A 161 13.29 -2.39 -4.88
N TYR A 162 14.35 -2.02 -4.16
CA TYR A 162 15.74 -2.20 -4.54
C TYR A 162 16.53 -2.70 -3.32
N GLU A 163 17.41 -3.67 -3.56
CA GLU A 163 18.39 -4.16 -2.58
C GLU A 163 19.71 -4.33 -3.32
N PHE A 164 20.77 -3.66 -2.85
CA PHE A 164 22.05 -3.66 -3.55
C PHE A 164 23.21 -3.38 -2.60
N LYS A 165 24.43 -3.70 -3.06
CA LYS A 165 25.66 -3.48 -2.29
C LYS A 165 26.42 -2.27 -2.81
N GLN A 166 26.90 -1.42 -1.91
CA GLN A 166 27.77 -0.27 -2.21
C GLN A 166 29.07 -0.32 -1.41
N PRO A 167 30.15 0.35 -1.85
CA PRO A 167 31.34 0.55 -1.03
C PRO A 167 30.99 1.29 0.27
N ILE A 168 31.63 0.93 1.38
CA ILE A 168 31.36 1.52 2.71
C ILE A 168 31.55 3.05 2.78
N ASN A 169 32.39 3.60 1.89
CA ASN A 169 32.66 5.04 1.80
C ASN A 169 31.68 5.80 0.91
N ASP A 170 30.73 5.11 0.27
CA ASP A 170 29.72 5.72 -0.61
C ASP A 170 28.29 5.34 -0.19
N ARG A 171 28.04 5.37 1.12
CA ARG A 171 26.70 5.24 1.67
C ARG A 171 25.79 6.31 1.09
N LEU A 172 24.59 5.92 0.68
CA LEU A 172 23.65 6.80 0.04
C LEU A 172 22.84 7.60 1.06
N THR A 173 22.58 8.86 0.72
CA THR A 173 21.50 9.64 1.31
C THR A 173 20.29 9.58 0.37
N ASP A 174 19.10 9.90 0.86
CA ASP A 174 17.90 9.94 0.01
C ASP A 174 18.07 10.87 -1.21
N GLU A 175 18.83 11.97 -1.08
CA GLU A 175 19.13 12.86 -2.21
C GLU A 175 20.00 12.18 -3.28
N LYS A 176 21.08 11.49 -2.87
CA LYS A 176 21.91 10.72 -3.81
C LYS A 176 21.12 9.55 -4.41
N TRP A 177 20.27 8.91 -3.62
CA TRP A 177 19.41 7.81 -4.08
C TRP A 177 18.47 8.26 -5.19
N ARG A 178 17.82 9.43 -5.03
CA ARG A 178 16.98 10.02 -6.09
C ARG A 178 17.75 10.31 -7.37
N GLN A 179 18.97 10.85 -7.26
CA GLN A 179 19.83 11.06 -8.44
C GLN A 179 20.20 9.74 -9.14
N LEU A 180 20.40 8.67 -8.36
CA LEU A 180 20.68 7.34 -8.91
C LEU A 180 19.46 6.74 -9.61
N LEU A 181 18.26 6.92 -9.03
CA LEU A 181 16.98 6.52 -9.64
C LEU A 181 16.74 7.21 -10.99
N ASP A 182 17.10 8.49 -11.12
CA ASP A 182 16.91 9.28 -12.35
C ASP A 182 17.92 8.98 -13.45
N SER A 183 19.03 8.33 -13.11
CA SER A 183 20.12 8.06 -14.05
C SER A 183 20.20 6.57 -14.39
N LYS A 184 20.85 5.78 -13.55
CA LYS A 184 21.04 4.35 -13.75
C LYS A 184 20.86 3.63 -12.43
N PRO A 185 19.60 3.35 -12.03
CA PRO A 185 19.35 2.64 -10.78
C PRO A 185 19.96 1.24 -10.82
N PRO A 186 20.29 0.67 -9.65
CA PRO A 186 20.64 -0.72 -9.52
C PRO A 186 19.49 -1.60 -10.01
N LYS A 187 19.80 -2.84 -10.41
CA LYS A 187 18.76 -3.80 -10.77
C LYS A 187 17.91 -4.12 -9.53
N GLN A 188 16.60 -4.26 -9.75
CA GLN A 188 15.73 -4.83 -8.73
C GLN A 188 16.13 -6.28 -8.45
N PRO A 189 15.88 -6.80 -7.23
CA PRO A 189 16.14 -8.19 -6.91
C PRO A 189 15.44 -9.14 -7.89
N GLU A 190 16.08 -10.27 -8.19
CA GLU A 190 15.55 -11.22 -9.18
C GLU A 190 14.14 -11.71 -8.84
N TRP A 191 13.83 -11.87 -7.55
CA TRP A 191 12.51 -12.33 -7.11
C TRP A 191 11.36 -11.37 -7.47
N VAL A 192 11.65 -10.09 -7.73
CA VAL A 192 10.64 -9.11 -8.17
C VAL A 192 10.11 -9.43 -9.58
N SER A 193 10.94 -10.06 -10.41
CA SER A 193 10.54 -10.44 -11.79
C SER A 193 9.43 -11.50 -11.85
N ASN A 194 9.16 -12.19 -10.74
CA ASN A 194 8.11 -13.21 -10.66
C ASN A 194 6.69 -12.64 -10.70
N PHE A 195 6.52 -11.35 -10.36
CA PHE A 195 5.20 -10.72 -10.24
C PHE A 195 5.16 -9.28 -10.77
N ALA A 196 6.29 -8.69 -11.13
CA ALA A 196 6.36 -7.35 -11.72
C ALA A 196 7.07 -7.38 -13.07
N SER A 197 6.52 -6.66 -14.04
CA SER A 197 7.21 -6.36 -15.30
C SER A 197 8.18 -5.18 -15.11
N GLY A 198 9.32 -5.28 -15.81
CA GLY A 198 10.38 -4.26 -15.85
C GLY A 198 9.87 -2.91 -16.34
#